data_AF-A0A832ICU5-F1
#
_entry.id   AF-A0A832ICU5-F1
#
_cell.length_a   1.000
_cell.length_b   1.000
_cell.length_c   1.000
_cell.angle_alpha   90.00
_cell.angle_beta   90.00
_cell.angle_gamma   90.00
#
_symmetry.space_group_name_H-M   'P 1'
#
loop_
_entity.id
_entity.type
_entity.pdbx_description
1 polymer ?
#
loop_
_entity_poly.entity_id
_entity_poly.type
_entity_poly.pdbx_seq_one_letter_code
_entity_poly.pdbx_strand_id
1 'polypeptide(L)'
;MKILGTILVAGALAASAVHAASHNAAGLHWGEARPLGSGTARAWVAVDVDGTPAQMGVSIDEAAMRSRPQGAAKEAVLPLPAGVHVAASAGAAPAFRVIYDERSRSYVVVFEGIAAPQEAALAAGARSAKRAN
;
A
#
# COMPACT_ATOMS: atom_id res chain seq x y z
N MET A 1 -29.24 -7.07 55.88
CA MET A 1 -28.18 -6.05 55.75
C MET A 1 -26.95 -6.71 55.14
N LYS A 2 -26.45 -6.19 54.01
CA LYS A 2 -25.03 -6.03 53.61
C LYS A 2 -24.11 -7.28 53.50
N ILE A 3 -23.18 -7.48 52.55
CA ILE A 3 -22.73 -6.88 51.27
C ILE A 3 -21.97 -8.02 50.54
N LEU A 4 -22.05 -8.00 49.20
CA LEU A 4 -21.21 -8.60 48.15
C LEU A 4 -19.72 -8.82 48.52
N GLY A 5 -19.16 -9.96 48.11
CA GLY A 5 -17.71 -10.20 48.05
C GLY A 5 -17.27 -10.44 46.61
N THR A 6 -16.93 -9.38 45.90
CA THR A 6 -16.40 -9.39 44.52
C THR A 6 -14.93 -9.82 44.53
N ILE A 7 -14.59 -10.90 43.83
CA ILE A 7 -13.19 -11.32 43.60
C ILE A 7 -12.59 -10.44 42.50
N LEU A 8 -11.53 -9.72 42.86
CA LEU A 8 -10.70 -8.90 41.99
C LEU A 8 -9.73 -9.81 41.22
N VAL A 9 -9.89 -9.94 39.90
CA VAL A 9 -8.89 -10.58 39.03
C VAL A 9 -7.86 -9.54 38.62
N ALA A 10 -6.63 -9.74 39.07
CA ALA A 10 -5.49 -8.88 38.76
C ALA A 10 -4.83 -9.25 37.43
N GLY A 11 -4.74 -8.26 36.54
CA GLY A 11 -3.52 -7.89 35.84
C GLY A 11 -2.91 -8.87 34.82
N ALA A 12 -3.26 -8.69 33.55
CA ALA A 12 -2.31 -8.81 32.43
C ALA A 12 -2.88 -8.11 31.19
N LEU A 13 -2.47 -6.86 30.94
CA LEU A 13 -2.65 -6.23 29.62
C LEU A 13 -1.29 -5.73 29.14
N ALA A 14 -0.72 -6.63 28.33
CA ALA A 14 0.24 -6.49 27.24
C ALA A 14 0.93 -5.13 27.02
N ALA A 15 2.25 -5.25 26.84
CA ALA A 15 3.13 -4.21 26.33
C ALA A 15 2.55 -3.51 25.09
N SER A 16 2.24 -2.22 25.22
CA SER A 16 2.12 -1.33 24.08
C SER A 16 3.51 -1.15 23.49
N ALA A 17 3.84 -1.95 22.48
CA ALA A 17 4.97 -1.71 21.62
C ALA A 17 4.82 -0.31 21.04
N VAL A 18 5.63 0.63 21.55
CA VAL A 18 5.91 1.89 20.87
C VAL A 18 6.46 1.47 19.51
N HIS A 19 5.59 1.48 18.50
CA HIS A 19 5.98 1.38 17.11
C HIS A 19 6.87 2.60 16.88
N ALA A 20 8.17 2.37 16.82
CA ALA A 20 9.13 3.39 16.44
C ALA A 20 8.69 3.88 15.06
N ALA A 21 8.07 5.06 15.04
CA ALA A 21 7.59 5.72 13.84
C ALA A 21 8.77 5.86 12.88
N SER A 22 8.78 4.98 11.87
CA SER A 22 9.56 5.21 10.68
C SER A 22 9.09 6.54 10.11
N HIS A 23 10.03 7.48 9.88
CA HIS A 23 9.74 8.85 9.45
C HIS A 23 9.23 8.92 8.00
N ASN A 24 8.25 8.11 7.62
CA ASN A 24 7.33 8.53 6.57
C ASN A 24 6.39 9.51 7.24
N ALA A 25 6.56 10.80 6.95
CA ALA A 25 5.59 11.79 7.37
C ALA A 25 4.21 11.33 6.91
N ALA A 26 3.28 11.18 7.85
CA ALA A 26 1.91 10.81 7.55
C ALA A 26 1.34 11.75 6.49
N GLY A 27 0.46 11.23 5.64
CA GLY A 27 -0.17 11.98 4.56
C GLY A 27 -0.11 11.28 3.22
N LEU A 28 -0.39 12.06 2.17
CA LEU A 28 -0.50 11.56 0.82
C LEU A 28 0.83 11.69 0.07
N HIS A 29 1.36 10.54 -0.36
CA HIS A 29 2.59 10.43 -1.12
C HIS A 29 2.28 10.14 -2.58
N TRP A 30 2.91 10.89 -3.48
CA TRP A 30 2.67 10.79 -4.92
C TRP A 30 3.86 10.14 -5.63
N GLY A 31 3.55 9.22 -6.53
CA GLY A 31 4.52 8.59 -7.42
C GLY A 31 4.89 9.47 -8.60
N GLU A 32 5.81 8.95 -9.41
CA GLU A 32 6.18 9.57 -10.68
C GLU A 32 4.98 9.61 -11.64
N ALA A 33 4.88 10.68 -12.43
CA ALA A 33 3.91 10.73 -13.53
C ALA A 33 4.40 9.92 -14.71
N ARG A 34 3.54 9.04 -15.23
CA ARG A 34 3.81 8.26 -16.44
C ARG A 34 2.85 8.64 -17.56
N PRO A 35 3.31 8.69 -18.82
CA PRO A 35 2.44 8.96 -19.96
C PRO A 35 1.33 7.91 -20.07
N LEU A 36 0.10 8.35 -20.33
CA LEU A 36 -1.04 7.48 -20.63
C LEU A 36 -1.97 8.23 -21.60
N GLY A 37 -2.12 7.70 -22.81
CA GLY A 37 -2.84 8.40 -23.88
C GLY A 37 -2.27 9.81 -24.14
N SER A 38 -3.11 10.85 -24.04
CA SER A 38 -2.69 12.26 -24.17
C SER A 38 -2.47 12.98 -22.82
N GLY A 39 -2.46 12.25 -21.71
CA GLY A 39 -2.23 12.79 -20.37
C GLY A 39 -1.25 11.93 -19.59
N THR A 40 -1.37 11.96 -18.26
CA THR A 40 -0.55 11.13 -17.37
C THR A 40 -1.37 10.33 -16.38
N ALA A 41 -0.73 9.32 -15.78
CA ALA A 41 -1.22 8.63 -14.60
C ALA A 41 -0.11 8.56 -13.55
N ARG A 42 -0.50 8.55 -12.26
CA ARG A 42 0.43 8.46 -11.11
C ARG A 42 -0.16 7.54 -10.05
N ALA A 43 0.68 6.73 -9.41
CA ALA A 43 0.30 6.04 -8.19
C ALA A 43 0.32 7.02 -7.01
N TRP A 44 -0.50 6.76 -6.00
CA TRP A 44 -0.46 7.48 -4.73
C TRP A 44 -0.67 6.52 -3.56
N VAL A 45 -0.11 6.88 -2.40
CA VAL A 45 -0.26 6.13 -1.16
C VAL A 45 -0.54 7.10 -0.02
N ALA A 46 -1.64 6.90 0.69
CA ALA A 46 -1.91 7.54 1.96
C ALA A 46 -1.25 6.72 3.08
N VAL A 47 -0.37 7.36 3.84
CA VAL A 47 0.35 6.77 4.96
C VAL A 47 -0.19 7.36 6.26
N ASP A 48 -0.49 6.50 7.23
CA ASP A 48 -0.98 6.91 8.56
C ASP A 48 0.16 7.42 9.46
N VAL A 49 -0.18 7.95 10.63
CA VAL A 49 0.75 8.45 11.67
C VAL A 49 1.77 7.41 12.12
N ASP A 50 1.42 6.12 12.04
CA ASP A 50 2.29 5.00 12.41
C ASP A 50 3.23 4.58 11.26
N GLY A 51 3.20 5.28 10.12
CA GLY A 51 3.98 4.94 8.93
C GLY A 51 3.41 3.78 8.11
N THR A 52 2.23 3.29 8.47
CA THR A 52 1.55 2.18 7.77
C THR A 52 0.76 2.72 6.57
N PRO A 53 0.86 2.09 5.38
CA PRO A 53 -0.01 2.41 4.25
C PRO A 53 -1.48 2.15 4.61
N ALA A 54 -2.28 3.21 4.66
CA ALA A 54 -3.71 3.14 4.98
C ALA A 54 -4.55 2.94 3.71
N GLN A 55 -4.19 3.62 2.63
CA GLN A 55 -4.86 3.53 1.33
C GLN A 55 -3.86 3.72 0.21
N MET A 56 -4.15 3.14 -0.95
CA MET A 56 -3.33 3.30 -2.16
C MET A 56 -4.23 3.34 -3.37
N GLY A 57 -3.77 3.99 -4.43
CA GLY A 57 -4.51 4.02 -5.67
C GLY A 57 -3.74 4.65 -6.82
N VAL A 58 -4.49 4.92 -7.88
CA VAL A 58 -4.02 5.57 -9.09
C VAL A 58 -4.85 6.82 -9.34
N SER A 59 -4.17 7.88 -9.79
CA SER A 59 -4.82 9.04 -10.39
C SER A 59 -4.53 9.04 -11.88
N ILE A 60 -5.55 9.31 -12.69
CA ILE A 60 -5.47 9.39 -14.15
C ILE A 60 -5.98 10.77 -14.56
N ASP A 61 -5.18 11.48 -15.36
CA ASP A 61 -5.57 12.80 -15.86
C ASP A 61 -6.82 12.71 -16.73
N GLU A 62 -7.66 13.74 -16.67
CA GLU A 62 -8.86 13.84 -17.50
C GLU A 62 -8.52 13.78 -19.01
N ALA A 63 -7.40 14.39 -19.41
CA ALA A 63 -6.91 14.31 -20.79
C ALA A 63 -6.62 12.86 -21.21
N ALA A 64 -6.00 12.06 -20.33
CA ALA A 64 -5.76 10.64 -20.57
C ALA A 64 -7.10 9.88 -20.73
N MET A 65 -8.08 10.17 -19.86
CA MET A 65 -9.41 9.54 -19.92
C MET A 65 -10.21 9.84 -21.19
N ARG A 66 -10.05 11.06 -21.73
CA ARG A 66 -10.73 11.48 -22.98
C ARG A 66 -10.04 10.98 -24.23
N SER A 67 -8.75 10.70 -24.14
CA SER A 67 -7.97 10.22 -25.27
C SER A 67 -8.18 8.73 -25.51
N ARG A 68 -8.02 8.30 -26.76
CA ARG A 68 -7.89 6.89 -27.10
C ARG A 68 -6.39 6.57 -27.20
N PRO A 69 -5.79 5.90 -26.21
CA PRO A 69 -4.35 5.67 -26.19
C PRO A 69 -3.86 4.85 -27.38
N GLN A 70 -2.66 5.18 -27.87
CA GLN A 70 -2.04 4.51 -29.01
C GLN A 70 -0.61 4.08 -28.66
N GLY A 71 -0.14 3.02 -29.33
CA GLY A 71 1.22 2.49 -29.14
C GLY A 71 1.55 2.21 -27.68
N ALA A 72 2.75 2.63 -27.25
CA ALA A 72 3.24 2.44 -25.89
C ALA A 72 2.42 3.20 -24.82
N ALA A 73 1.63 4.21 -25.19
CA ALA A 73 0.82 4.98 -24.25
C ALA A 73 -0.47 4.26 -23.84
N LYS A 74 -0.72 3.03 -24.35
CA LYS A 74 -1.83 2.15 -23.94
C LYS A 74 -1.63 1.52 -22.58
N GLU A 75 -0.40 1.54 -22.09
CA GLU A 75 -0.03 0.90 -20.85
C GLU A 75 0.92 1.80 -20.06
N ALA A 76 0.69 1.90 -18.76
CA ALA A 76 1.59 2.57 -17.84
C ALA A 76 1.85 1.69 -16.63
N VAL A 77 3.14 1.44 -16.36
CA VAL A 77 3.58 0.86 -15.09
C VAL A 77 3.90 2.01 -14.15
N LEU A 78 3.19 2.06 -13.02
CA LEU A 78 3.24 3.11 -12.02
C LEU A 78 3.86 2.53 -10.73
N PRO A 79 5.16 2.77 -10.51
CA PRO A 79 5.81 2.41 -9.25
C PRO A 79 5.15 3.14 -8.08
N LEU A 80 5.16 2.53 -6.91
CA LEU A 80 4.75 3.23 -5.70
C LEU A 80 5.68 4.42 -5.39
N PRO A 81 5.16 5.43 -4.66
CA PRO A 81 5.97 6.59 -4.25
C PRO A 81 7.25 6.16 -3.53
N ALA A 82 8.36 6.81 -3.87
CA ALA A 82 9.63 6.55 -3.22
C ALA A 82 9.52 6.82 -1.71
N GLY A 83 10.17 5.99 -0.90
CA GLY A 83 10.14 6.10 0.56
C GLY A 83 8.94 5.39 1.21
N VAL A 84 7.87 5.07 0.47
CA VAL A 84 6.76 4.27 1.01
C VAL A 84 7.08 2.79 0.90
N HIS A 85 7.06 2.09 2.04
CA HIS A 85 7.29 0.67 2.10
C HIS A 85 5.97 -0.09 2.26
N VAL A 86 5.70 -0.99 1.32
CA VAL A 86 4.64 -1.98 1.38
C VAL A 86 5.25 -3.38 1.38
N ALA A 87 4.53 -4.36 1.94
CA ALA A 87 4.96 -5.74 1.93
C ALA A 87 4.96 -6.29 0.49
N ALA A 88 6.15 -6.39 -0.10
CA ALA A 88 6.36 -6.93 -1.43
C ALA A 88 6.54 -8.45 -1.39
N SER A 89 6.05 -9.15 -2.42
CA SER A 89 6.37 -10.57 -2.64
C SER A 89 7.85 -10.71 -2.99
N ALA A 90 8.48 -11.82 -2.61
CA ALA A 90 9.89 -12.05 -2.92
C ALA A 90 10.16 -11.95 -4.44
N GLY A 91 10.90 -10.91 -4.86
CA GLY A 91 11.39 -10.76 -6.24
C GLY A 91 10.60 -9.80 -7.15
N ALA A 92 9.56 -9.11 -6.67
CA ALA A 92 8.83 -8.11 -7.47
C ALA A 92 8.71 -6.77 -6.74
N ALA A 93 9.00 -5.68 -7.44
CA ALA A 93 8.72 -4.33 -6.94
C ALA A 93 7.20 -4.06 -7.11
N PRO A 94 6.49 -3.70 -6.04
CA PRO A 94 5.06 -3.46 -6.12
C PRO A 94 4.76 -2.23 -6.97
N ALA A 95 3.80 -2.39 -7.90
CA ALA A 95 3.43 -1.37 -8.86
C ALA A 95 1.98 -1.52 -9.31
N PHE A 96 1.36 -0.40 -9.68
CA PHE A 96 0.11 -0.43 -10.43
C PHE A 96 0.40 -0.48 -11.92
N ARG A 97 -0.26 -1.37 -12.64
CA ARG A 97 -0.27 -1.41 -14.09
C ARG A 97 -1.62 -0.93 -14.58
N VAL A 98 -1.62 0.12 -15.39
CA VAL A 98 -2.82 0.69 -15.99
C VAL A 98 -2.81 0.32 -17.47
N ILE A 99 -3.85 -0.39 -17.93
CA ILE A 99 -3.95 -0.90 -19.29
C ILE A 99 -5.24 -0.39 -19.90
N TYR A 100 -5.17 0.18 -21.09
CA TYR A 100 -6.35 0.54 -21.87
C TYR A 100 -6.88 -0.68 -22.64
N ASP A 101 -8.09 -1.14 -22.31
CA ASP A 101 -8.80 -2.14 -23.10
C ASP A 101 -9.63 -1.45 -24.19
N GLU A 102 -9.22 -1.66 -25.45
CA GLU A 102 -9.90 -1.07 -26.59
C GLU A 102 -11.30 -1.64 -26.84
N ARG A 103 -11.56 -2.89 -26.43
CA ARG A 103 -12.84 -3.57 -26.67
C ARG A 103 -13.93 -2.96 -25.79
N SER A 104 -13.62 -2.78 -24.51
CA SER A 104 -14.52 -2.18 -23.53
C SER A 104 -14.38 -0.67 -23.40
N ARG A 105 -13.39 -0.06 -24.08
CA ARG A 105 -13.03 1.36 -23.98
C ARG A 105 -12.84 1.81 -22.53
N SER A 106 -12.26 0.94 -21.71
CA SER A 106 -12.10 1.12 -20.27
C SER A 106 -10.65 0.97 -19.86
N TYR A 107 -10.24 1.66 -18.79
CA TYR A 107 -8.94 1.43 -18.15
C TYR A 107 -9.06 0.32 -17.12
N VAL A 108 -8.20 -0.68 -17.23
CA VAL A 108 -8.04 -1.74 -16.24
C VAL A 108 -6.83 -1.42 -15.39
N VAL A 109 -7.01 -1.39 -14.07
CA VAL A 109 -5.94 -1.16 -13.12
C VAL A 109 -5.65 -2.48 -12.41
N VAL A 110 -4.42 -2.97 -12.54
CA VAL A 110 -3.94 -4.17 -11.87
C VAL A 110 -2.87 -3.74 -10.86
N PHE A 111 -2.95 -4.25 -9.64
CA PHE A 111 -1.90 -4.04 -8.65
C PHE A 111 -1.09 -5.34 -8.52
N GLU A 112 0.21 -5.25 -8.80
CA GLU A 112 1.12 -6.39 -8.87
C GLU A 112 2.21 -6.28 -7.81
N GLY A 113 2.81 -7.41 -7.42
CA GLY A 113 4.01 -7.46 -6.58
C GLY A 113 3.80 -7.34 -5.07
N ILE A 114 2.57 -7.55 -4.57
CA ILE A 114 2.32 -7.69 -3.12
C ILE A 114 2.50 -9.13 -2.64
N ALA A 115 3.09 -9.28 -1.46
CA ALA A 115 3.20 -10.57 -0.80
C ALA A 115 1.80 -11.12 -0.50
N ALA A 116 1.60 -12.42 -0.70
CA ALA A 116 0.40 -13.07 -0.20
C ALA A 116 0.31 -12.86 1.34
N PRO A 117 -0.90 -12.73 1.93
CA PRO A 117 -1.04 -12.50 3.37
C PRO A 117 -0.27 -13.51 4.25
N GLN A 118 -0.16 -14.75 3.78
CA GLN A 118 0.57 -15.82 4.45
C GLN A 118 2.10 -15.66 4.37
N GLU A 119 2.62 -15.12 3.26
CA GLU A 119 4.05 -14.80 3.06
C GLU A 119 4.45 -13.54 3.86
N ALA A 120 3.56 -12.55 3.93
CA ALA A 120 3.73 -11.36 4.76
C ALA A 120 3.79 -11.71 6.27
N ALA A 121 2.94 -12.64 6.72
CA ALA A 121 2.96 -13.14 8.10
C ALA A 121 4.26 -13.91 8.42
N LEU A 122 4.74 -14.73 7.47
CA LEU A 122 6.00 -15.45 7.62
C LEU A 122 7.21 -14.50 7.66
N ALA A 123 7.22 -13.47 6.81
CA ALA A 123 8.27 -12.44 6.77
C ALA A 123 8.27 -11.51 8.00
N ALA A 124 7.11 -11.29 8.63
CA ALA A 124 7.02 -10.58 9.91
C ALA A 124 7.52 -11.44 11.07
N GLY A 125 7.15 -12.73 11.11
CA GLY A 125 7.63 -13.68 12.11
C GLY A 125 9.14 -13.89 12.07
N ALA A 126 9.72 -14.03 10.87
CA ALA A 126 11.17 -14.20 10.69
C ALA A 126 11.99 -12.98 11.14
N ARG A 127 11.44 -11.76 11.00
CA ARG A 127 12.09 -10.52 11.49
C ARG A 127 12.07 -10.42 13.01
N SER A 128 11.03 -10.96 13.67
CA SER A 128 10.95 -11.03 15.14
C SER A 128 11.98 -12.00 15.72
N ALA A 129 12.15 -13.18 15.08
CA ALA A 129 13.11 -14.19 15.53
C ALA A 129 14.58 -13.73 15.42
N LYS A 130 14.91 -12.86 14.45
CA LYS A 130 16.29 -12.37 14.25
C LYS A 130 16.70 -11.23 15.21
N ARG A 131 15.76 -10.61 15.93
CA ARG A 131 16.04 -9.55 16.92
C ARG A 131 16.22 -10.08 18.35
N ALA A 132 15.98 -11.37 18.58
CA ALA A 132 16.03 -12.00 19.89
C ALA A 132 17.32 -12.81 20.16
N ASN A 133 18.34 -12.68 19.29
CA ASN A 133 19.64 -13.33 19.45
C ASN A 133 20.77 -12.32 19.27
#